data_AF-A0A9X8VIT3-F1
#
_entry.id   AF-A0A9X8VIT3-F1
#
_cell.length_a   1.000
_cell.length_b   1.000
_cell.length_c   1.000
_cell.angle_alpha   90.00
_cell.angle_beta   90.00
_cell.angle_gamma   90.00
#
_symmetry.space_group_name_H-M   'P 1'
#
loop_
_entity.id
_entity.type
_entity.pdbx_description
1 polymer ?
#
loop_
_entity_poly.entity_id
_entity_poly.type
_entity_poly.pdbx_seq_one_letter_code
_entity_poly.pdbx_strand_id
1 'polypeptide(L)'
;MSIKALEAGRYKVDVRPRGRSGRRIQRVFKKKADAVAFERYVLSHMHNKEWLEKPVDQRRLSELLEVWWELGGRNATYADNLKIRLEKIINQMNNPRASQMTKRFMTEYRSSRLAAGVKESTVNRDETVISSM
;
A
#
# COMPACT_ATOMS: atom_id res chain seq x y z
N MET A 1 21.18 4.50 -7.30
CA MET A 1 21.65 3.15 -6.93
C MET A 1 23.16 3.23 -6.86
N SER A 2 23.80 2.56 -5.91
CA SER A 2 25.25 2.71 -5.75
C SER A 2 25.88 1.51 -5.05
N ILE A 3 27.02 1.06 -5.56
CA ILE A 3 27.97 0.22 -4.83
C ILE A 3 29.02 1.13 -4.21
N LYS A 4 29.13 1.14 -2.89
CA LYS A 4 30.12 1.92 -2.14
C LYS A 4 31.17 0.98 -1.55
N ALA A 5 32.45 1.32 -1.70
CA ALA A 5 33.52 0.66 -0.95
C ALA A 5 33.44 1.09 0.53
N LEU A 6 33.67 0.13 1.43
CA LEU A 6 33.75 0.29 2.88
C LEU A 6 35.16 -0.04 3.35
N GLU A 7 35.48 0.36 4.58
CA GLU A 7 36.71 -0.02 5.27
C GLU A 7 36.83 -1.55 5.40
N ALA A 8 38.08 -2.04 5.33
CA ALA A 8 38.46 -3.45 5.24
C ALA A 8 38.06 -4.17 3.93
N GLY A 9 38.05 -3.46 2.79
CA GLY A 9 37.89 -4.07 1.46
C GLY A 9 36.49 -4.63 1.18
N ARG A 10 35.47 -4.16 1.92
CA ARG A 10 34.09 -4.59 1.77
C ARG A 10 33.33 -3.67 0.81
N TYR A 11 32.24 -4.18 0.23
CA TYR A 11 31.43 -3.45 -0.75
C TYR A 11 29.97 -3.44 -0.31
N LYS A 12 29.39 -2.25 -0.11
CA LYS A 12 27.98 -2.06 0.22
C LYS A 12 27.19 -1.76 -1.04
N VAL A 13 26.21 -2.59 -1.34
CA VAL A 13 25.21 -2.38 -2.39
C VAL A 13 24.02 -1.63 -1.80
N ASP A 14 23.56 -0.57 -2.46
CA ASP A 14 22.34 0.17 -2.14
C ASP A 14 21.48 0.35 -3.41
N VAL A 15 20.44 -0.48 -3.53
CA VAL A 15 19.60 -0.56 -4.72
C VAL A 15 18.14 -0.27 -4.35
N ARG A 16 17.47 0.47 -5.23
CA ARG A 16 16.04 0.73 -5.18
C ARG A 16 15.42 0.33 -6.53
N PRO A 17 14.93 -0.91 -6.66
CA PRO A 17 14.49 -1.45 -7.95
C PRO A 17 13.28 -0.70 -8.54
N ARG A 18 12.47 -0.09 -7.67
CA ARG A 18 11.26 0.66 -8.04
C ARG A 18 11.42 2.18 -7.88
N GLY A 19 12.66 2.70 -8.01
CA GLY A 19 12.92 4.14 -7.92
C GLY A 19 12.85 4.70 -6.49
N ARG A 20 12.74 6.03 -6.37
CA ARG A 20 12.96 6.78 -5.11
C ARG A 20 12.06 6.33 -3.95
N SER A 21 10.79 6.07 -4.23
CA SER A 21 9.76 5.62 -3.27
C SER A 21 9.67 4.10 -3.13
N GLY A 22 10.53 3.36 -3.84
CA GLY A 22 10.56 1.90 -3.81
C GLY A 22 11.31 1.32 -2.61
N ARG A 23 11.12 0.02 -2.37
CA ARG A 23 11.86 -0.74 -1.35
C ARG A 23 13.37 -0.56 -1.54
N ARG A 24 14.05 -0.10 -0.48
CA ARG A 24 15.51 -0.01 -0.42
C ARG A 24 16.10 -1.35 0.02
N ILE A 25 17.02 -1.89 -0.77
CA ILE A 25 17.73 -3.14 -0.47
C ILE A 25 19.20 -2.77 -0.26
N GLN A 26 19.71 -3.05 0.94
CA GLN A 26 21.10 -2.84 1.29
C GLN A 26 21.76 -4.15 1.73
N ARG A 27 22.95 -4.43 1.20
CA ARG A 27 23.73 -5.61 1.58
C ARG A 27 25.23 -5.33 1.45
N VAL A 28 26.02 -5.95 2.31
CA VAL A 28 27.48 -5.83 2.31
C VAL A 28 28.10 -7.14 1.83
N PHE A 29 29.09 -7.03 0.95
CA PHE A 29 29.83 -8.14 0.34
C PHE A 29 31.33 -8.00 0.59
N LYS A 30 32.05 -9.12 0.57
CA LYS A 30 33.51 -9.15 0.67
C LYS A 30 34.21 -8.90 -0.68
N LYS A 31 33.57 -9.28 -1.80
CA LYS A 31 34.09 -9.09 -3.15
C LYS A 31 33.26 -8.09 -3.94
N LYS A 32 33.92 -7.28 -4.78
CA LYS A 32 33.24 -6.34 -5.68
C LYS A 32 32.38 -7.07 -6.73
N ALA A 33 32.86 -8.20 -7.24
CA ALA A 33 32.15 -9.00 -8.23
C ALA A 33 30.78 -9.46 -7.69
N ASP A 34 30.73 -9.96 -6.46
CA ASP A 34 29.49 -10.39 -5.81
C ASP A 34 28.51 -9.23 -5.61
N ALA A 35 29.03 -8.04 -5.25
CA ALA A 35 28.22 -6.83 -5.12
C ALA A 35 27.57 -6.41 -6.46
N VAL A 36 28.34 -6.45 -7.55
CA VAL A 36 27.85 -6.13 -8.91
C VAL A 36 26.85 -7.19 -9.40
N ALA A 37 27.12 -8.47 -9.17
CA ALA A 37 26.21 -9.56 -9.52
C ALA A 37 24.88 -9.43 -8.77
N PHE A 38 24.92 -9.09 -7.48
CA PHE A 38 23.72 -8.86 -6.67
C PHE A 38 22.92 -7.64 -7.15
N GLU A 39 23.56 -6.53 -7.50
CA GLU A 39 22.88 -5.37 -8.07
C GLU A 39 22.15 -5.73 -9.38
N ARG A 40 22.83 -6.42 -10.30
CA ARG A 40 22.24 -6.90 -11.56
C ARG A 40 21.09 -7.89 -11.35
N TYR A 41 21.25 -8.82 -10.40
CA TYR A 41 20.20 -9.77 -10.03
C TYR A 41 18.96 -9.05 -9.50
N VAL A 42 19.13 -8.12 -8.56
CA VAL A 42 18.04 -7.36 -7.96
C VAL A 42 17.31 -6.54 -9.03
N LEU A 43 18.04 -5.92 -9.96
CA LEU A 43 17.43 -5.18 -11.07
C LEU A 43 16.64 -6.09 -12.01
N SER A 44 17.20 -7.22 -12.45
CA SER A 44 16.53 -8.12 -13.39
C SER A 44 15.38 -8.92 -12.78
N HIS A 45 15.46 -9.23 -11.47
CA HIS A 45 14.47 -10.06 -10.80
C HIS A 45 13.35 -9.24 -10.14
N MET A 46 13.59 -7.99 -9.73
CA MET A 46 12.59 -7.19 -9.04
C MET A 46 11.86 -6.19 -9.95
N HIS A 47 12.24 -6.11 -11.23
CA HIS A 47 11.46 -5.42 -12.26
C HIS A 47 10.17 -6.19 -12.55
N ASN A 48 9.01 -5.54 -12.36
CA ASN A 48 7.68 -5.80 -12.95
C ASN A 48 7.40 -7.18 -13.60
N LYS A 49 7.75 -8.28 -12.93
CA LYS A 49 7.28 -9.61 -13.31
C LYS A 49 5.85 -9.74 -12.84
N GLU A 50 4.92 -9.95 -13.76
CA GLU A 50 3.49 -10.10 -13.44
C GLU A 50 3.23 -11.27 -12.48
N TRP A 51 4.11 -12.28 -12.48
CA TRP A 51 4.07 -13.44 -11.60
C TRP A 51 4.77 -13.26 -10.24
N LEU A 52 5.43 -12.12 -9.99
CA LEU A 52 5.92 -11.79 -8.66
C LEU A 52 4.85 -11.00 -7.92
N GLU A 53 4.58 -11.39 -6.67
CA GLU A 53 3.67 -10.66 -5.80
C GLU A 53 4.04 -9.18 -5.78
N LYS A 54 3.10 -8.34 -6.22
CA LYS A 54 3.26 -6.89 -6.13
C LYS A 54 3.45 -6.55 -4.66
N PRO A 55 4.38 -5.64 -4.32
CA PRO A 55 4.53 -5.19 -2.95
C PRO A 55 3.18 -4.78 -2.40
N VAL A 56 2.87 -5.29 -1.20
CA VAL A 56 1.65 -4.99 -0.47
C VAL A 56 1.47 -3.46 -0.43
N ASP A 57 0.32 -2.97 -0.91
CA ASP A 57 0.04 -1.54 -0.98
C ASP A 57 0.08 -0.92 0.43
N GLN A 58 1.01 0.01 0.62
CA GLN A 58 1.22 0.70 1.89
C GLN A 58 0.50 2.05 1.97
N ARG A 59 -0.20 2.45 0.90
CA ARG A 59 -0.97 3.69 0.87
C ARG A 59 -2.08 3.66 1.92
N ARG A 60 -2.39 4.83 2.47
CA ARG A 60 -3.53 5.03 3.36
C ARG A 60 -4.83 5.07 2.56
N LEU A 61 -5.96 4.71 3.18
CA LEU A 61 -7.25 4.78 2.50
C LEU A 61 -7.59 6.21 2.06
N SER A 62 -7.18 7.23 2.80
CA SER A 62 -7.35 8.63 2.36
C SER A 62 -6.64 8.92 1.04
N GLU A 63 -5.46 8.35 0.82
CA GLU A 63 -4.72 8.52 -0.43
C GLU A 63 -5.38 7.73 -1.57
N LEU A 64 -5.90 6.54 -1.26
CA LEU A 64 -6.66 5.76 -2.23
C LEU A 64 -7.97 6.43 -2.64
N LEU A 65 -8.64 7.10 -1.72
CA LEU A 65 -9.86 7.84 -2.00
C LEU A 65 -9.62 8.95 -3.03
N GLU A 66 -8.54 9.72 -2.88
CA GLU A 66 -8.19 10.76 -3.85
C GLU A 66 -7.87 10.16 -5.23
N VAL A 67 -7.15 9.04 -5.27
CA VAL A 67 -6.87 8.33 -6.53
C VAL A 67 -8.16 7.81 -7.17
N TRP A 68 -9.05 7.21 -6.39
CA TRP A 68 -10.35 6.73 -6.87
C TRP A 68 -11.20 7.87 -7.43
N TRP A 69 -11.20 9.03 -6.76
CA TRP A 69 -11.90 10.22 -7.20
C TRP A 69 -11.44 10.68 -8.59
N GLU A 70 -10.13 10.79 -8.80
CA GLU A 70 -9.52 11.20 -10.07
C GLU A 70 -9.78 10.19 -11.20
N LEU A 71 -9.75 8.89 -10.91
CA LEU A 71 -9.90 7.83 -11.91
C LEU A 71 -11.34 7.67 -12.42
N GLY A 72 -12.34 8.06 -11.64
CA GLY A 72 -13.73 7.90 -12.07
C GLY A 72 -14.78 7.99 -10.98
N GLY A 73 -14.39 8.02 -9.70
CA GLY A 73 -15.32 8.17 -8.58
C GLY A 73 -16.20 9.41 -8.67
N ARG A 74 -15.65 10.49 -9.24
CA ARG A 74 -16.38 11.74 -9.55
C ARG A 74 -17.54 11.59 -10.56
N ASN A 75 -17.54 10.52 -11.36
CA ASN A 75 -18.57 10.28 -12.38
C ASN A 75 -19.78 9.48 -11.84
N ALA A 76 -19.74 9.04 -10.59
CA ALA A 76 -20.85 8.31 -9.98
C ALA A 76 -22.09 9.22 -9.81
N THR A 77 -23.29 8.66 -9.94
CA THR A 77 -24.58 9.39 -9.84
C THR A 77 -24.74 10.21 -8.54
N TYR A 78 -24.03 9.83 -7.47
CA TYR A 78 -24.01 10.52 -6.18
C TYR A 78 -22.58 10.70 -5.67
N ALA A 79 -21.66 11.08 -6.56
CA ALA A 79 -20.22 11.13 -6.29
C ALA A 79 -19.86 11.93 -5.03
N ASP A 80 -20.36 13.16 -4.86
CA ASP A 80 -20.01 14.00 -3.70
C ASP A 80 -20.47 13.37 -2.37
N ASN A 81 -21.71 12.86 -2.34
CA ASN A 81 -22.25 12.18 -1.17
C ASN A 81 -21.48 10.89 -0.85
N LEU A 82 -21.02 10.17 -1.87
CA LEU A 82 -20.18 8.99 -1.72
C LEU A 82 -18.80 9.36 -1.17
N LYS A 83 -18.18 10.43 -1.68
CA LYS A 83 -16.88 10.92 -1.18
C LYS A 83 -16.96 11.32 0.29
N ILE A 84 -17.93 12.15 0.66
CA ILE A 84 -18.15 12.57 2.07
C ILE A 84 -18.36 11.35 2.99
N ARG A 85 -19.12 10.35 2.51
CA ARG A 85 -19.34 9.12 3.28
C ARG A 85 -18.04 8.31 3.41
N LEU A 86 -17.29 8.12 2.33
CA LEU A 86 -16.01 7.43 2.35
C LEU A 86 -15.03 8.10 3.32
N GLU A 87 -14.91 9.43 3.28
CA GLU A 87 -14.09 10.21 4.23
C GLU A 87 -14.52 9.94 5.68
N LYS A 88 -15.83 9.98 5.96
CA LYS A 88 -16.36 9.70 7.30
C LYS A 88 -16.00 8.30 7.78
N ILE A 89 -16.13 7.29 6.91
CA ILE A 89 -15.80 5.90 7.27
C ILE A 89 -14.29 5.73 7.46
N ILE A 90 -13.47 6.28 6.57
CA ILE A 90 -12.00 6.26 6.68
C ILE A 90 -11.55 6.88 8.01
N ASN A 91 -12.16 8.01 8.40
CA ASN A 91 -11.89 8.66 9.68
C ASN A 91 -12.31 7.79 10.88
N GLN A 92 -13.46 7.11 10.81
CA GLN A 92 -13.88 6.17 11.86
C GLN A 92 -12.92 4.98 12.02
N MET A 93 -12.30 4.54 10.93
CA MET A 93 -11.29 3.48 10.94
C MET A 93 -9.88 3.98 11.30
N ASN A 94 -9.73 5.27 11.63
CA ASN A 94 -8.45 5.93 11.91
C ASN A 94 -7.46 5.86 10.73
N ASN A 95 -7.97 6.01 9.51
CA ASN A 95 -7.22 6.06 8.25
C ASN A 95 -6.17 4.93 8.10
N PRO A 96 -6.62 3.66 8.06
CA PRO A 96 -5.74 2.51 7.99
C PRO A 96 -5.02 2.45 6.64
N ARG A 97 -3.98 1.61 6.56
CA ARG A 97 -3.36 1.27 5.28
C ARG A 97 -4.25 0.31 4.50
N ALA A 98 -4.18 0.35 3.18
CA ALA A 98 -4.88 -0.59 2.30
C ALA A 98 -4.61 -2.06 2.68
N SER A 99 -3.37 -2.35 3.03
CA SER A 99 -2.93 -3.67 3.52
C SER A 99 -3.58 -4.16 4.82
N GLN A 100 -4.13 -3.25 5.63
CA GLN A 100 -4.82 -3.59 6.88
C GLN A 100 -6.30 -3.89 6.65
N MET A 101 -6.85 -3.57 5.47
CA MET A 101 -8.23 -3.87 5.07
C MET A 101 -8.44 -5.36 4.78
N THR A 102 -8.32 -6.16 5.83
CA THR A 102 -8.59 -7.60 5.79
C THR A 102 -10.05 -7.89 6.12
N LYS A 103 -10.54 -9.08 5.78
CA LYS A 103 -11.90 -9.53 6.19
C LYS A 103 -12.11 -9.40 7.70
N ARG A 104 -11.10 -9.79 8.48
CA ARG A 104 -11.11 -9.67 9.94
C ARG A 104 -11.27 -8.22 10.40
N PHE A 105 -10.52 -7.29 9.82
CA PHE A 105 -10.63 -5.86 10.13
C PHE A 105 -12.04 -5.34 9.86
N MET A 106 -12.66 -5.75 8.75
CA MET A 106 -14.05 -5.36 8.45
C MET A 106 -15.06 -5.98 9.41
N THR A 107 -14.87 -7.23 9.85
CA THR A 107 -15.72 -7.85 10.87
C THR A 107 -15.60 -7.14 12.22
N GLU A 108 -14.39 -6.77 12.63
CA GLU A 108 -14.14 -5.99 13.85
C GLU A 108 -14.79 -4.59 13.75
N TYR A 109 -14.64 -3.91 12.61
CA TYR A 109 -15.32 -2.64 12.33
C TYR A 109 -16.84 -2.80 12.45
N ARG A 110 -17.44 -3.78 11.76
CA ARG A 110 -18.88 -4.06 11.83
C ARG A 110 -19.35 -4.26 13.28
N SER A 111 -18.66 -5.13 14.02
CA SER A 111 -18.97 -5.41 15.43
C SER A 111 -18.91 -4.13 16.28
N SER A 112 -17.89 -3.29 16.10
CA SER A 112 -17.74 -2.04 16.85
C SER A 112 -18.87 -1.05 16.55
N ARG A 113 -19.34 -0.99 15.30
CA ARG A 113 -20.41 -0.09 14.86
C ARG A 113 -21.77 -0.52 15.40
N LEU A 114 -22.06 -1.82 15.36
CA LEU A 114 -23.28 -2.38 15.94
C LEU A 114 -23.30 -2.19 17.47
N ALA A 115 -22.17 -2.41 18.15
CA ALA A 115 -22.04 -2.15 19.58
C ALA A 115 -22.25 -0.67 19.95
N ALA A 116 -21.90 0.26 19.06
CA ALA A 116 -22.18 1.69 19.21
C ALA A 116 -23.65 2.08 18.92
N GLY A 117 -24.54 1.12 18.69
CA GLY A 117 -25.97 1.35 18.44
C GLY A 117 -26.29 1.82 17.02
N VAL A 118 -25.36 1.71 16.08
CA VAL A 118 -25.62 2.05 14.67
C VAL A 118 -26.53 0.99 14.05
N LYS A 119 -27.58 1.42 13.34
CA LYS A 119 -28.51 0.52 12.64
C LYS A 119 -27.75 -0.36 11.64
N GLU A 120 -28.09 -1.64 11.59
CA GLU A 120 -27.47 -2.61 10.67
C GLU A 120 -27.54 -2.16 9.21
N SER A 121 -28.67 -1.59 8.78
CA SER A 121 -28.84 -1.05 7.42
C SER A 121 -27.83 0.06 7.08
N THR A 122 -27.38 0.82 8.08
CA THR A 122 -26.35 1.86 7.89
C THR A 122 -24.97 1.21 7.76
N VAL A 123 -24.66 0.22 8.61
CA VAL A 123 -23.38 -0.49 8.55
C VAL A 123 -23.21 -1.25 7.22
N ASN A 124 -24.26 -1.92 6.74
CA ASN A 124 -24.27 -2.57 5.43
C ASN A 124 -24.00 -1.57 4.29
N ARG A 125 -24.54 -0.35 4.41
CA ARG A 125 -24.31 0.70 3.43
C ARG A 125 -22.89 1.25 3.50
N ASP A 126 -22.32 1.38 4.70
CA ASP A 126 -20.92 1.75 4.89
C ASP A 126 -19.99 0.70 4.22
N GLU A 127 -20.21 -0.59 4.48
CA GLU A 127 -19.46 -1.71 3.87
C GLU A 127 -19.57 -1.72 2.34
N THR A 128 -20.78 -1.51 1.81
CA THR A 128 -21.03 -1.46 0.35
C THR A 128 -20.27 -0.31 -0.30
N VAL A 129 -20.24 0.85 0.36
CA VAL A 129 -19.56 2.05 -0.15
C VAL A 129 -18.05 1.87 -0.12
N ILE A 130 -17.48 1.30 0.95
CA ILE A 130 -16.04 0.95 0.99
C ILE A 130 -15.69 -0.01 -0.15
N SER A 131 -16.54 -1.01 -0.41
CA SER A 131 -16.30 -1.99 -1.47
C SER A 131 -16.42 -1.41 -2.89
N SER A 132 -16.99 -0.23 -3.05
CA SER A 132 -17.14 0.45 -4.35
C SER A 132 -15.92 1.30 -4.74
N MET A 133 -14.99 1.50 -3.80
CA MET A 133 -13.71 2.18 -3.98
C MET A 133 -12.64 1.21 -4.46
#